data_AF-A0A926CBN0-F1
#
_entry.id   AF-A0A926CBN0-F1
#
_cell.length_a   1.000
_cell.length_b   1.000
_cell.length_c   1.000
_cell.angle_alpha   90.00
_cell.angle_beta   90.00
_cell.angle_gamma   90.00
#
_symmetry.space_group_name_H-M   'P 1'
#
loop_
_entity.id
_entity.type
_entity.pdbx_description
1 polymer ?
#
loop_
_entity_poly.entity_id
_entity_poly.type
_entity_poly.pdbx_seq_one_letter_code
_entity_poly.pdbx_strand_id
1 'polypeptide(L)'
;MTTIPIEISTEQLLQAVERLPITELDALAAKIAALRTRQQAARLNQDETTLLLAINQGHLPPEQQLHFDALVAKRQAGTISPDDLQELIQRTEASEQHVAVRLAAIHELAQLRGTTVAVMMQALGIRARVYD
;
A
#
# COMPACT_ATOMS: atom_id res chain seq x y z
N MET A 1 20.57 7.08 30.23
CA MET A 1 20.06 5.87 30.92
C MET A 1 20.15 4.73 29.93
N THR A 2 21.06 3.79 30.15
CA THR A 2 21.38 2.70 29.22
C THR A 2 20.29 1.62 29.34
N THR A 3 19.46 1.43 28.32
CA THR A 3 18.46 0.36 28.30
C THR A 3 19.14 -0.95 27.93
N ILE A 4 19.33 -1.84 28.92
CA ILE A 4 19.83 -3.20 28.71
C ILE A 4 18.71 -4.01 28.03
N PRO A 5 18.95 -4.66 26.88
CA PRO A 5 17.97 -5.53 26.26
C PRO A 5 17.78 -6.77 27.13
N ILE A 6 16.57 -6.95 27.63
CA ILE A 6 16.17 -8.14 28.37
C ILE A 6 15.70 -9.16 27.33
N GLU A 7 16.52 -10.17 27.04
CA GLU A 7 16.12 -11.34 26.25
C GLU A 7 15.46 -12.36 27.18
N ILE A 8 14.13 -12.27 27.34
CA ILE A 8 13.31 -13.28 28.04
C ILE A 8 12.51 -14.04 26.99
N SER A 9 12.55 -15.38 27.02
CA SER A 9 11.73 -16.19 26.13
C SER A 9 10.26 -16.19 26.54
N THR A 10 9.37 -16.48 25.61
CA THR A 10 7.92 -16.54 25.87
C THR A 10 7.59 -17.54 26.99
N GLU A 11 8.23 -18.72 26.98
CA GLU A 11 8.09 -19.74 28.03
C GLU A 11 8.55 -19.26 29.40
N GLN A 12 9.67 -18.52 29.48
CA GLN A 12 10.15 -17.95 30.74
C GLN A 12 9.20 -16.88 31.27
N LEU A 13 8.62 -16.08 30.37
CA LEU A 13 7.59 -15.10 30.74
C LEU A 13 6.34 -15.81 31.28
N LEU A 14 5.90 -16.90 30.64
CA LEU A 14 4.72 -17.66 31.04
C LEU A 14 4.87 -18.26 32.44
N GLN A 15 6.03 -18.85 32.76
CA GLN A 15 6.33 -19.37 34.10
C GLN A 15 6.29 -18.28 35.19
N ALA A 16 6.68 -17.05 34.86
CA ALA A 16 6.58 -15.93 35.79
C ALA A 16 5.12 -15.50 36.00
N VAL A 17 4.32 -15.52 34.93
CA VAL A 17 2.89 -15.16 34.94
C VAL A 17 2.06 -16.18 35.73
N GLU A 18 2.41 -17.47 35.69
CA GLU A 18 1.75 -18.53 36.47
C GLU A 18 1.82 -18.32 37.99
N ARG A 19 2.82 -17.56 38.48
CA ARG A 19 3.00 -17.28 39.91
C ARG A 19 2.28 -16.03 40.38
N LEU A 20 1.61 -15.30 39.48
CA LEU A 20 0.91 -14.06 39.82
C LEU A 20 -0.41 -14.36 40.56
N PRO A 21 -0.79 -13.49 41.51
CA PRO A 21 -2.15 -13.46 42.04
C PRO A 21 -3.16 -13.23 40.91
N ILE A 22 -4.36 -13.79 41.05
CA ILE A 22 -5.41 -13.70 40.00
C ILE A 22 -5.75 -12.24 39.61
N THR A 23 -5.71 -11.31 40.56
CA THR A 23 -5.96 -9.88 40.34
C THR A 23 -4.86 -9.21 39.50
N GLU A 24 -3.62 -9.65 39.66
CA GLU A 24 -2.49 -9.18 38.86
C GLU A 24 -2.48 -9.83 37.47
N LEU A 25 -2.94 -11.08 37.36
CA LEU A 25 -3.14 -11.76 36.09
C LEU A 25 -4.18 -11.06 35.22
N ASP A 26 -5.32 -10.65 35.80
CA ASP A 26 -6.35 -9.89 35.09
C ASP A 26 -5.83 -8.52 34.62
N ALA A 27 -5.08 -7.82 35.48
CA ALA A 27 -4.44 -6.55 35.12
C ALA A 27 -3.40 -6.71 34.01
N LEU A 28 -2.64 -7.82 34.02
CA LEU A 28 -1.69 -8.15 32.97
C LEU A 28 -2.40 -8.48 31.65
N ALA A 29 -3.49 -9.26 31.68
CA ALA A 29 -4.28 -9.57 30.50
C ALA A 29 -4.82 -8.30 29.83
N ALA A 30 -5.32 -7.33 30.61
CA ALA A 30 -5.75 -6.03 30.10
C ALA A 30 -4.60 -5.25 29.43
N LYS A 31 -3.39 -5.27 30.01
CA LYS A 31 -2.20 -4.62 29.41
C LYS A 31 -1.75 -5.31 28.13
N ILE A 32 -1.79 -6.64 28.06
CA ILE A 32 -1.48 -7.42 26.85
C ILE A 32 -2.50 -7.12 25.75
N ALA A 33 -3.78 -7.04 26.10
CA ALA A 33 -4.84 -6.65 25.16
C ALA A 33 -4.58 -5.24 24.60
N ALA A 34 -4.30 -4.26 25.45
CA ALA A 34 -3.97 -2.90 25.02
C ALA A 34 -2.69 -2.85 24.15
N LEU A 35 -1.66 -3.63 24.50
CA LEU A 35 -0.45 -3.76 23.71
C LEU A 35 -0.74 -4.35 22.32
N ARG A 36 -1.57 -5.39 22.24
CA ARG A 36 -2.02 -5.99 20.98
C ARG A 36 -2.76 -4.98 20.12
N THR A 37 -3.71 -4.24 20.68
CA THR A 37 -4.44 -3.18 19.97
C THR A 37 -3.49 -2.12 19.43
N ARG A 38 -2.51 -1.67 20.22
CA ARG A 38 -1.51 -0.69 19.80
C ARG A 38 -0.59 -1.22 18.69
N GLN A 39 -0.14 -2.47 18.77
CA GLN A 39 0.66 -3.09 17.72
C GLN A 39 -0.13 -3.26 16.42
N GLN A 40 -1.40 -3.65 16.51
CA GLN A 40 -2.29 -3.74 15.35
C GLN A 40 -2.51 -2.37 14.71
N ALA A 41 -2.76 -1.31 15.50
CA ALA A 41 -2.87 0.04 14.98
C ALA A 41 -1.59 0.53 14.29
N ALA A 42 -0.41 0.23 14.85
CA ALA A 42 0.86 0.58 14.22
C ALA A 42 1.10 -0.17 12.90
N ARG A 43 0.74 -1.46 12.83
CA ARG A 43 0.79 -2.25 11.60
C ARG A 43 -0.16 -1.73 10.53
N LEU A 44 -1.41 -1.46 10.90
CA LEU A 44 -2.41 -0.87 10.01
C LEU A 44 -1.89 0.45 9.40
N ASN A 45 -1.24 1.30 10.21
CA ASN A 45 -0.63 2.53 9.72
C ASN A 45 0.53 2.29 8.73
N GLN A 46 1.34 1.26 8.94
CA GLN A 46 2.47 0.92 8.06
C GLN A 46 1.98 0.32 6.73
N ASP A 47 1.02 -0.60 6.79
CA ASP A 47 0.39 -1.21 5.62
C ASP A 47 -0.30 -0.12 4.79
N GLU A 48 -1.06 0.76 5.45
CA GLU A 48 -1.71 1.90 4.83
C GLU A 48 -0.73 2.87 4.18
N THR A 49 0.39 3.19 4.84
CA THR A 49 1.43 4.05 4.25
C THR A 49 2.01 3.42 2.99
N THR A 50 2.25 2.12 3.01
CA THR A 50 2.79 1.37 1.86
C THR A 50 1.80 1.38 0.69
N LEU A 51 0.51 1.15 0.98
CA LEU A 51 -0.57 1.22 -0.01
C LEU A 51 -0.69 2.62 -0.61
N LEU A 52 -0.67 3.67 0.21
CA LEU A 52 -0.72 5.05 -0.28
C LEU A 52 0.48 5.42 -1.15
N LEU A 53 1.68 4.92 -0.84
CA LEU A 53 2.85 5.10 -1.72
C LEU A 53 2.65 4.42 -3.06
N ALA A 54 2.19 3.15 -3.07
CA ALA A 54 1.89 2.43 -4.32
C ALA A 54 0.83 3.14 -5.16
N ILE A 55 -0.21 3.69 -4.53
CA ILE A 55 -1.28 4.44 -5.21
C ILE A 55 -0.76 5.70 -5.92
N ASN A 56 0.24 6.36 -5.33
CA ASN A 56 0.78 7.63 -5.81
C ASN A 56 1.93 7.47 -6.82
N GLN A 57 2.48 6.27 -7.02
CA GLN A 57 3.59 6.01 -7.95
C GLN A 57 3.21 6.05 -9.44
N GLY A 58 1.92 6.03 -9.79
CA GLY A 58 1.45 5.79 -11.17
C GLY A 58 1.54 6.97 -12.16
N HIS A 59 2.29 8.04 -11.90
CA HIS A 59 2.41 9.16 -12.83
C HIS A 59 3.74 9.12 -13.60
N LEU A 60 3.66 9.10 -14.93
CA LEU A 60 4.81 9.29 -15.81
C LEU A 60 5.41 10.69 -15.58
N PRO A 61 6.74 10.83 -15.52
CA PRO A 61 7.40 12.13 -15.61
C PRO A 61 6.93 12.89 -16.86
N PRO A 62 6.81 14.23 -16.82
CA PRO A 62 6.30 15.02 -17.95
C PRO A 62 6.99 14.73 -19.28
N GLU A 63 8.31 14.52 -19.27
CA GLU A 63 9.09 14.20 -20.47
C GLU A 63 8.72 12.85 -21.07
N GLN A 64 8.44 11.85 -20.22
CA GLN A 64 8.01 10.53 -20.68
C GLN A 64 6.58 10.56 -21.21
N GLN A 65 5.71 11.39 -20.63
CA GLN A 65 4.37 11.64 -21.15
C GLN A 65 4.42 12.30 -22.53
N LEU A 66 5.25 13.33 -22.72
CA LEU A 66 5.41 14.01 -24.00
C LEU A 66 5.93 13.07 -25.09
N HIS A 67 6.91 12.21 -24.76
CA HIS A 67 7.42 11.22 -25.70
C HIS A 67 6.35 10.19 -26.07
N PHE A 68 5.59 9.71 -25.09
CA PHE A 68 4.46 8.80 -25.34
C PHE A 68 3.41 9.44 -26.27
N ASP A 69 3.03 10.70 -26.01
CA ASP A 69 2.07 11.42 -26.84
C ASP A 69 2.58 11.61 -28.28
N ALA A 70 3.88 11.83 -28.46
CA ALA A 70 4.51 11.92 -29.78
C ALA A 70 4.47 10.57 -30.54
N LEU A 71 4.72 9.45 -29.85
CA LEU A 71 4.60 8.11 -30.44
C LEU A 71 3.15 7.81 -30.85
N VAL A 72 2.17 8.18 -30.01
CA VAL A 72 0.74 8.07 -30.34
C VAL A 72 0.38 8.90 -31.57
N ALA A 73 0.88 10.13 -31.67
CA ALA A 73 0.65 11.00 -32.83
C ALA A 73 1.24 10.41 -34.13
N LYS A 74 2.47 9.87 -34.08
CA LYS A 74 3.08 9.16 -35.22
C LYS A 74 2.24 7.95 -35.66
N ARG A 75 1.73 7.17 -34.70
CA ARG A 75 0.84 6.03 -34.98
C ARG A 75 -0.44 6.49 -35.69
N GLN A 76 -1.08 7.54 -35.19
CA GLN A 76 -2.31 8.10 -35.78
C GLN A 76 -2.08 8.66 -37.18
N ALA A 77 -0.90 9.24 -37.43
CA ALA A 77 -0.49 9.74 -38.74
C ALA A 77 -0.02 8.64 -39.72
N GLY A 78 0.11 7.38 -39.26
CA GLY A 78 0.63 6.27 -40.06
C GLY A 78 2.13 6.39 -40.38
N THR A 79 2.88 7.24 -39.68
CA THR A 79 4.30 7.51 -39.91
C THR A 79 5.22 6.85 -38.88
N ILE A 80 4.65 6.03 -37.99
CA ILE A 80 5.39 5.35 -36.93
C ILE A 80 6.34 4.28 -37.51
N SER A 81 7.59 4.28 -37.05
CA SER A 81 8.54 3.23 -37.41
C SER A 81 8.25 1.94 -36.63
N PRO A 82 8.74 0.77 -37.07
CA PRO A 82 8.64 -0.47 -36.30
C PRO A 82 9.23 -0.35 -34.89
N ASP A 83 10.35 0.34 -34.74
CA ASP A 83 11.01 0.54 -33.43
C ASP A 83 10.18 1.44 -32.51
N ASP A 84 9.65 2.55 -33.05
CA ASP A 84 8.75 3.46 -32.33
C ASP A 84 7.45 2.75 -31.91
N LEU A 85 6.93 1.86 -32.75
CA LEU A 85 5.75 1.06 -32.44
C LEU A 85 6.02 0.07 -31.31
N GLN A 86 7.17 -0.60 -31.34
CA GLN A 86 7.58 -1.51 -30.29
C GLN A 86 7.74 -0.77 -28.95
N GLU A 87 8.34 0.42 -28.97
CA GLU A 87 8.45 1.27 -27.78
C GLU A 87 7.06 1.67 -27.24
N LEU A 88 6.15 2.07 -28.13
CA LEU A 88 4.78 2.43 -27.74
C LEU A 88 4.04 1.26 -27.08
N ILE A 89 4.20 0.04 -27.60
CA ILE A 89 3.63 -1.18 -27.00
C ILE A 89 4.18 -1.38 -25.59
N GLN A 90 5.50 -1.40 -25.43
CA GLN A 90 6.14 -1.62 -24.13
C GLN A 90 5.72 -0.58 -23.08
N ARG A 91 5.63 0.70 -23.48
CA ARG A 91 5.19 1.78 -22.59
C ARG A 91 3.71 1.63 -22.20
N THR A 92 2.87 1.17 -23.12
CA THR A 92 1.45 0.92 -22.86
C THR A 92 1.29 -0.23 -21.85
N GLU A 93 1.98 -1.36 -22.07
CA GLU A 93 1.96 -2.51 -21.15
C GLU A 93 2.44 -2.13 -19.74
N ALA A 94 3.52 -1.35 -19.63
CA ALA A 94 4.01 -0.86 -18.35
C ALA A 94 2.96 0.02 -17.65
N SER A 95 2.27 0.90 -18.41
CA SER A 95 1.20 1.74 -17.87
C SER A 95 0.02 0.92 -17.35
N GLU A 96 -0.41 -0.09 -18.10
CA GLU A 96 -1.49 -1.00 -17.71
C GLU A 96 -1.15 -1.76 -16.43
N GLN A 97 0.09 -2.26 -16.32
CA GLN A 97 0.57 -2.93 -15.13
C GLN A 97 0.55 -1.98 -13.91
N HIS A 98 0.98 -0.73 -14.08
CA HIS A 98 0.90 0.27 -13.01
C HIS A 98 -0.54 0.58 -12.60
N VAL A 99 -1.47 0.65 -13.56
CA VAL A 99 -2.90 0.84 -13.27
C VAL A 99 -3.45 -0.35 -12.49
N ALA A 100 -3.09 -1.58 -12.84
CA ALA A 100 -3.52 -2.79 -12.14
C ALA A 100 -3.01 -2.82 -10.70
N VAL A 101 -1.72 -2.56 -10.48
CA VAL A 101 -1.11 -2.47 -9.13
C VAL A 101 -1.79 -1.39 -8.30
N ARG A 102 -2.03 -0.23 -8.91
CA ARG A 102 -2.70 0.89 -8.24
C ARG A 102 -4.13 0.55 -7.83
N LEU A 103 -4.89 -0.12 -8.69
CA LEU A 103 -6.26 -0.53 -8.38
C LEU A 103 -6.29 -1.57 -7.25
N ALA A 104 -5.38 -2.54 -7.27
CA ALA A 104 -5.22 -3.51 -6.19
C ALA A 104 -4.91 -2.81 -4.86
N ALA A 105 -3.99 -1.84 -4.85
CA ALA A 105 -3.65 -1.09 -3.65
C ALA A 105 -4.84 -0.26 -3.11
N ILE A 106 -5.64 0.36 -3.99
CA ILE A 106 -6.88 1.06 -3.57
C ILE A 106 -7.87 0.07 -2.95
N HIS A 107 -8.01 -1.11 -3.54
CA HIS A 107 -8.89 -2.15 -3.01
C HIS A 107 -8.46 -2.60 -1.61
N GLU A 108 -7.19 -2.92 -1.42
CA GLU A 108 -6.64 -3.30 -0.12
C GLU A 108 -6.80 -2.19 0.92
N LEU A 109 -6.57 -0.94 0.53
CA LEU A 109 -6.75 0.20 1.43
C LEU A 109 -8.22 0.40 1.82
N ALA A 110 -9.16 0.16 0.89
CA ALA A 110 -10.58 0.20 1.17
C ALA A 110 -10.99 -0.89 2.18
N GLN A 111 -10.45 -2.11 2.05
CA GLN A 111 -10.65 -3.18 3.03
C GLN A 111 -10.08 -2.81 4.40
N LEU A 112 -8.86 -2.27 4.44
CA LEU A 112 -8.19 -1.86 5.67
C LEU A 112 -8.99 -0.79 6.43
N ARG A 113 -9.63 0.13 5.72
CA ARG A 113 -10.49 1.17 6.29
C ARG A 113 -11.97 0.77 6.46
N GLY A 114 -12.36 -0.45 6.10
CA GLY A 114 -13.76 -0.90 6.17
C GLY A 114 -14.71 -0.09 5.28
N THR A 115 -14.25 0.35 4.10
CA THR A 115 -15.02 1.14 3.14
C THR A 115 -15.04 0.49 1.75
N THR A 116 -15.73 1.11 0.79
CA THR A 116 -15.77 0.63 -0.60
C THR A 116 -14.69 1.28 -1.44
N VAL A 117 -14.31 0.63 -2.54
CA VAL A 117 -13.35 1.18 -3.53
C VAL A 117 -13.83 2.54 -4.04
N ALA A 118 -15.12 2.70 -4.32
CA ALA A 118 -15.68 3.95 -4.82
C ALA A 118 -15.52 5.11 -3.81
N VAL A 119 -15.83 4.86 -2.53
CA VAL A 119 -15.64 5.84 -1.45
C VAL A 119 -14.16 6.16 -1.26
N MET A 120 -13.28 5.16 -1.35
CA MET A 120 -11.83 5.36 -1.25
C MET A 120 -11.29 6.21 -2.41
N MET A 121 -11.70 5.91 -3.66
CA MET A 121 -11.30 6.69 -4.83
C MET A 121 -11.74 8.16 -4.69
N GLN A 122 -12.98 8.40 -4.22
CA GLN A 122 -13.47 9.74 -3.96
C GLN A 122 -12.66 10.46 -2.87
N ALA A 123 -12.36 9.77 -1.77
CA ALA A 123 -11.55 10.33 -0.67
C ALA A 123 -10.12 10.69 -1.10
N LEU A 124 -9.55 9.93 -2.03
CA LEU A 124 -8.21 10.17 -2.60
C LEU A 124 -8.21 11.17 -3.78
N GLY A 125 -9.38 11.72 -4.16
CA GLY A 125 -9.50 12.62 -5.31
C GLY A 125 -9.24 11.94 -6.66
N ILE A 126 -9.30 10.61 -6.71
CA ILE A 126 -9.05 9.80 -7.91
C ILE A 126 -10.34 9.73 -8.72
N ARG A 127 -10.33 10.33 -9.91
CA ARG A 127 -11.42 10.18 -10.88
C ARG A 127 -11.15 8.96 -11.76
N ALA A 128 -12.19 8.18 -12.03
CA ALA A 128 -12.13 7.20 -13.11
C ALA A 128 -11.82 7.95 -14.41
N ARG A 129 -10.75 7.55 -15.11
CA ARG A 129 -10.52 8.05 -16.47
C ARG A 129 -11.59 7.45 -17.35
N VAL A 130 -12.44 8.30 -17.91
CA VAL A 130 -13.31 7.93 -19.03
C VAL A 130 -12.37 7.88 -20.24
N TYR A 131 -12.21 6.72 -20.84
CA TYR A 131 -11.52 6.59 -22.12
C TYR A 131 -12.57 6.87 -23.20
N ASP A 132 -12.42 8.00 -23.90
CA ASP A 132 -13.13 8.32 -25.16
C ASP A 132 -12.35 7.79 -26.36
#